data_AF-A6JGC1-F1
#
_entry.id   AF-A6JGC1-F1
#
_cell.length_a   1.000
_cell.length_b   1.000
_cell.length_c   1.000
_cell.angle_alpha   90.00
_cell.angle_beta   90.00
_cell.angle_gamma   90.00
#
_symmetry.space_group_name_H-M   'P 1'
#
loop_
_entity.id
_entity.type
_entity.pdbx_description
1 polymer ?
#
loop_
_entity_poly.entity_id
_entity_poly.type
_entity_poly.pdbx_seq_one_letter_code
_entity_poly.pdbx_strand_id
1 'polypeptide(L)'
;MEQLELTDQLSSVENQLQYALGQLCHLRKTSIFDATFTISDDGPLGMINNFRLGCLPAVRVGWTEINAAWGQTALLLFSLSKMAGLQFQRYQLVPLGDHSYLKSLTADEVLPLFSDGNHSVFLNNTFDCAMKAFLDCLQQFVEETEKDERYPCLPYRIHPLEGVMEDIGDSGDCCPIRTHLNTEEEWSRALKFMLADLKLIVAWASSRYC
;
A
#
# COMPACT_ATOMS: atom_id res chain seq x y z
N MET A 1 -19.85 57.66 -3.32
CA MET A 1 -18.50 57.25 -3.77
C MET A 1 -17.91 56.27 -2.76
N GLU A 2 -17.84 56.62 -1.48
CA GLU A 2 -17.37 55.74 -0.39
C GLU A 2 -18.12 54.39 -0.27
N GLN A 3 -19.46 54.36 -0.44
CA GLN A 3 -20.20 53.09 -0.38
C GLN A 3 -19.83 52.10 -1.50
N LEU A 4 -19.42 52.62 -2.68
CA LEU A 4 -19.03 51.79 -3.81
C LEU A 4 -17.64 51.19 -3.58
N GLU A 5 -16.71 51.97 -3.02
CA GLU A 5 -15.38 51.50 -2.63
C GLU A 5 -15.46 50.43 -1.52
N LEU A 6 -16.35 50.60 -0.55
CA LEU A 6 -16.59 49.61 0.49
C LEU A 6 -17.14 48.29 -0.06
N THR A 7 -18.06 48.33 -1.02
CA THR A 7 -18.56 47.11 -1.68
C THR A 7 -17.50 46.43 -2.54
N ASP A 8 -16.68 47.21 -3.25
CA ASP A 8 -15.57 46.66 -4.04
C ASP A 8 -14.53 46.00 -3.14
N GLN A 9 -14.19 46.62 -2.01
CA GLN A 9 -13.29 46.04 -1.00
C GLN A 9 -13.85 44.76 -0.39
N LEU A 10 -15.14 44.73 -0.04
CA LEU A 10 -15.80 43.51 0.47
C LEU A 10 -15.73 42.37 -0.55
N SER A 11 -16.09 42.64 -1.81
CA SER A 11 -16.04 41.63 -2.87
C SER A 11 -14.61 41.12 -3.12
N SER A 12 -13.62 41.99 -3.00
CA SER A 12 -12.20 41.62 -3.13
C SER A 12 -11.76 40.67 -2.02
N VAL A 13 -12.13 40.97 -0.77
CA VAL A 13 -11.81 40.14 0.39
C VAL A 13 -12.54 38.79 0.35
N GLU A 14 -13.81 38.77 -0.07
CA GLU A 14 -14.57 37.53 -0.25
C GLU A 14 -13.94 36.62 -1.31
N ASN A 15 -13.51 37.20 -2.44
CA ASN A 15 -12.80 36.45 -3.49
C ASN A 15 -11.46 35.89 -3.00
N GLN A 16 -10.71 36.66 -2.20
CA GLN A 16 -9.46 36.19 -1.59
C GLN A 16 -9.71 35.06 -0.58
N LEU A 17 -10.77 35.18 0.22
CA LEU A 17 -11.18 34.14 1.16
C LEU A 17 -11.58 32.86 0.42
N GLN A 18 -12.41 32.97 -0.62
CA GLN A 18 -12.82 31.85 -1.46
C GLN A 18 -11.61 31.15 -2.10
N TYR A 19 -10.65 31.93 -2.61
CA TYR A 19 -9.42 31.42 -3.19
C TYR A 19 -8.55 30.70 -2.14
N ALA A 20 -8.35 31.30 -0.97
CA ALA A 20 -7.58 30.71 0.12
C ALA A 20 -8.21 29.41 0.63
N LEU A 21 -9.54 29.37 0.77
CA LEU A 21 -10.28 28.17 1.14
C LEU A 21 -10.17 27.08 0.06
N GLY A 22 -10.18 27.45 -1.22
CA GLY A 22 -9.93 26.55 -2.34
C GLY A 22 -8.53 25.92 -2.28
N GLN A 23 -7.50 26.74 -2.05
CA GLN A 23 -6.12 26.27 -1.88
C GLN A 23 -5.96 25.36 -0.66
N LEU A 24 -6.55 25.72 0.48
CA LEU A 24 -6.54 24.86 1.68
C LEU A 24 -7.26 23.53 1.43
N CYS A 25 -8.39 23.54 0.72
CA CYS A 25 -9.10 22.31 0.37
C CYS A 25 -8.28 21.43 -0.58
N HIS A 26 -7.54 22.03 -1.53
CA HIS A 26 -6.65 21.31 -2.43
C HIS A 26 -5.47 20.70 -1.68
N LEU A 27 -4.77 21.50 -0.86
CA LEU A 27 -3.64 21.04 -0.05
C LEU A 27 -4.04 19.97 0.97
N ARG A 28 -5.22 20.10 1.61
CA ARG A 28 -5.75 19.09 2.53
C ARG A 28 -6.11 17.77 1.83
N LYS A 29 -6.42 17.82 0.53
CA LYS A 29 -6.66 16.60 -0.29
C LYS A 29 -5.37 15.97 -0.79
N THR A 30 -4.27 16.71 -0.81
CA THR A 30 -2.95 16.22 -1.26
C THR A 30 -2.11 15.87 -0.05
N SER A 31 -2.49 14.80 0.64
CA SER A 31 -1.62 14.22 1.66
C SER A 31 -0.28 13.83 1.05
N ILE A 32 0.79 13.95 1.83
CA ILE A 32 2.15 13.57 1.41
C ILE A 32 2.17 12.10 0.97
N PHE A 33 1.38 11.23 1.61
CA PHE A 33 1.29 9.82 1.22
C PHE A 33 0.57 9.63 -0.10
N ASP A 34 -0.55 10.30 -0.33
CA ASP A 34 -1.27 10.22 -1.61
C ASP A 34 -0.44 10.81 -2.77
N ALA A 35 0.37 11.84 -2.49
CA ALA A 35 1.28 12.42 -3.47
C ALA A 35 2.49 11.53 -3.77
N THR A 36 2.96 10.73 -2.80
CA THR A 36 4.17 9.91 -2.93
C THR A 36 3.87 8.48 -3.37
N PHE A 37 2.73 7.93 -2.98
CA PHE A 37 2.31 6.54 -3.25
C PHE A 37 0.92 6.53 -3.89
N THR A 38 0.89 6.64 -5.21
CA THR A 38 -0.36 6.58 -5.97
C THR A 38 -0.74 5.12 -6.17
N ILE A 39 -1.77 4.64 -5.45
CA ILE A 39 -2.31 3.29 -5.60
C ILE A 39 -3.55 3.33 -6.51
N SER A 40 -3.47 2.61 -7.62
CA SER A 40 -4.51 2.53 -8.65
C SER A 40 -4.63 1.11 -9.20
N ASP A 41 -5.61 0.91 -10.06
CA ASP A 41 -5.91 -0.40 -10.65
C ASP A 41 -5.77 -0.31 -12.16
N ASP A 42 -5.09 -1.29 -12.77
CA ASP A 42 -5.02 -1.49 -14.23
C ASP A 42 -5.83 -2.72 -14.60
N GLY A 43 -7.15 -2.57 -14.59
CA GLY A 43 -8.10 -3.65 -14.82
C GLY A 43 -7.95 -4.79 -13.80
N PRO A 44 -7.45 -5.98 -14.19
CA PRO A 44 -7.27 -7.10 -13.28
C PRO A 44 -6.06 -6.99 -12.35
N LEU A 45 -5.10 -6.09 -12.61
CA LEU A 45 -3.88 -5.92 -11.82
C LEU A 45 -3.94 -4.67 -10.92
N GLY A 46 -3.36 -4.76 -9.72
CA GLY A 46 -3.11 -3.59 -8.88
C GLY A 46 -1.81 -2.89 -9.29
N MET A 47 -1.75 -1.57 -9.11
CA MET A 47 -0.58 -0.74 -9.38
C MET A 47 -0.22 0.16 -8.21
N ILE A 48 1.08 0.41 -8.06
CA ILE A 48 1.64 1.41 -7.16
C ILE A 48 2.66 2.27 -7.91
N ASN A 49 2.49 3.59 -7.90
CA ASN A 49 3.36 4.54 -8.61
C ASN A 49 3.59 4.17 -10.10
N ASN A 50 2.52 3.72 -10.76
CA ASN A 50 2.51 3.23 -12.15
C ASN A 50 3.26 1.91 -12.41
N PHE A 51 3.68 1.19 -11.37
CA PHE A 51 4.23 -0.16 -11.50
C PHE A 51 3.17 -1.21 -11.18
N ARG A 52 3.00 -2.19 -12.07
CA ARG A 52 2.06 -3.30 -11.89
C ARG A 52 2.60 -4.34 -10.92
N LEU A 53 1.80 -4.68 -9.92
CA LEU A 53 2.11 -5.69 -8.92
C LEU A 53 1.34 -6.97 -9.22
N GLY A 54 1.93 -7.83 -10.05
CA GLY A 54 1.37 -9.11 -10.44
C GLY A 54 1.74 -9.49 -11.88
N CYS A 55 1.32 -10.66 -12.30
CA CYS A 55 1.49 -11.16 -13.67
C CYS A 55 0.22 -11.91 -14.08
N LEU A 56 -0.15 -11.82 -15.35
CA LEU A 56 -1.24 -12.61 -15.91
C LEU A 56 -0.77 -13.26 -17.21
N PRO A 57 -1.32 -14.43 -17.60
CA PRO A 57 -0.95 -15.07 -18.85
C PRO A 57 -1.18 -14.19 -20.08
N ALA A 58 -2.22 -13.34 -20.03
CA ALA A 58 -2.56 -12.38 -21.09
C ALA A 58 -1.72 -11.09 -21.05
N VAL A 59 -1.22 -10.70 -19.88
CA VAL A 59 -0.45 -9.47 -19.66
C VAL A 59 0.82 -9.84 -18.89
N ARG A 60 1.88 -10.13 -19.63
CA ARG A 60 3.19 -10.45 -19.04
C ARG A 60 3.86 -9.18 -18.54
N VAL A 61 4.04 -9.10 -17.22
CA VAL A 61 4.75 -8.01 -16.55
C VAL A 61 6.19 -8.45 -16.29
N GLY A 62 7.15 -7.56 -16.52
CA GLY A 62 8.56 -7.86 -16.27
C GLY A 62 8.85 -7.93 -14.77
N TRP A 63 9.70 -8.85 -14.33
CA TRP A 63 10.09 -8.96 -12.92
C TRP A 63 10.74 -7.69 -12.36
N THR A 64 11.43 -6.91 -13.18
CA THR A 64 11.96 -5.60 -12.79
C THR A 64 10.85 -4.63 -12.36
N GLU A 65 9.70 -4.65 -13.03
CA GLU A 65 8.53 -3.84 -12.69
C GLU A 65 7.86 -4.35 -11.40
N ILE A 66 7.70 -5.67 -11.27
CA ILE A 66 7.14 -6.31 -10.07
C ILE A 66 8.00 -6.01 -8.84
N ASN A 67 9.33 -6.11 -8.99
CA ASN A 67 10.30 -5.82 -7.94
C ASN A 67 10.26 -4.34 -7.54
N ALA A 68 10.16 -3.44 -8.51
CA ALA A 68 9.98 -2.01 -8.25
C ALA A 68 8.66 -1.73 -7.51
N ALA A 69 7.56 -2.38 -7.91
CA ALA A 69 6.27 -2.28 -7.23
C ALA A 69 6.37 -2.76 -5.77
N TRP A 70 6.98 -3.93 -5.52
CA TRP A 70 7.24 -4.42 -4.17
C TRP A 70 8.11 -3.47 -3.35
N GLY A 71 9.09 -2.85 -3.99
CA GLY A 71 9.92 -1.81 -3.37
C GLY A 71 9.13 -0.60 -2.90
N GLN A 72 8.22 -0.11 -3.73
CA GLN A 72 7.32 0.99 -3.37
C GLN A 72 6.37 0.57 -2.23
N THR A 73 5.81 -0.63 -2.29
CA THR A 73 4.92 -1.17 -1.26
C THR A 73 5.64 -1.32 0.09
N ALA A 74 6.90 -1.80 0.07
CA ALA A 74 7.75 -1.88 1.25
C ALA A 74 8.06 -0.51 1.84
N LEU A 75 8.40 0.47 1.00
CA LEU A 75 8.65 1.84 1.45
C LEU A 75 7.40 2.48 2.05
N LEU A 76 6.23 2.22 1.46
CA LEU A 76 4.95 2.71 1.97
C LEU A 76 4.68 2.17 3.38
N LEU A 77 4.70 0.85 3.56
CA LEU A 77 4.43 0.25 4.88
C LEU A 77 5.49 0.67 5.91
N PHE A 78 6.76 0.78 5.50
CA PHE A 78 7.82 1.30 6.37
C PHE A 78 7.50 2.74 6.82
N SER A 79 7.12 3.61 5.90
CA SER A 79 6.80 5.02 6.20
C SER A 79 5.59 5.14 7.12
N LEU A 80 4.54 4.34 6.87
CA LEU A 80 3.35 4.26 7.73
C LEU A 80 3.71 3.77 9.15
N SER A 81 4.53 2.72 9.27
CA SER A 81 4.97 2.20 10.57
C SER A 81 5.76 3.24 11.36
N LYS A 82 6.63 4.01 10.71
CA LYS A 82 7.39 5.10 11.33
C LYS A 82 6.50 6.24 11.76
N MET A 83 5.49 6.59 10.95
CA MET A 83 4.50 7.60 11.30
C MET A 83 3.67 7.20 12.52
N ALA A 84 3.22 5.94 12.58
CA ALA A 84 2.47 5.40 13.71
C ALA A 84 3.34 5.11 14.95
N GLY A 85 4.67 5.21 14.84
CA GLY A 85 5.60 4.83 15.91
C GLY A 85 5.66 3.32 16.19
N LEU A 86 5.15 2.48 15.28
CA LEU A 86 5.09 1.04 15.43
C LEU A 86 6.45 0.39 15.13
N GLN A 87 6.85 -0.56 15.96
CA GLN A 87 7.97 -1.48 15.69
C GLN A 87 7.41 -2.89 15.53
N PHE A 88 7.72 -3.52 14.40
CA PHE A 88 7.33 -4.89 14.11
C PHE A 88 8.11 -5.89 14.98
N GLN A 89 7.46 -6.96 15.42
CA GLN A 89 8.01 -7.89 16.44
C GLN A 89 8.84 -9.05 15.84
N ARG A 90 8.54 -9.49 14.62
CA ARG A 90 9.17 -10.66 13.98
C ARG A 90 10.14 -10.32 12.87
N TYR A 91 9.86 -9.27 12.12
CA TYR A 91 10.60 -8.89 10.94
C TYR A 91 10.88 -7.40 10.94
N GLN A 92 12.04 -7.02 10.45
CA GLN A 92 12.38 -5.64 10.16
C GLN A 92 12.28 -5.42 8.65
N LEU A 93 11.37 -4.55 8.23
CA LEU A 93 11.20 -4.15 6.84
C LEU A 93 12.31 -3.15 6.45
N VAL A 94 13.04 -3.44 5.39
CA VAL A 94 14.12 -2.60 4.86
C VAL A 94 13.82 -2.23 3.41
N PRO A 95 13.30 -1.01 3.14
CA PRO A 95 13.07 -0.56 1.78
C PRO A 95 14.40 -0.21 1.09
N LEU A 96 14.68 -0.86 -0.03
CA LEU A 96 15.89 -0.67 -0.84
C LEU A 96 15.54 -0.69 -2.34
N GLY A 97 14.62 0.19 -2.76
CA GLY A 97 14.18 0.25 -4.15
C GLY A 97 13.62 -1.09 -4.62
N ASP A 98 13.98 -1.50 -5.84
CA ASP A 98 13.60 -2.78 -6.45
C ASP A 98 14.28 -4.01 -5.79
N HIS A 99 15.19 -3.82 -4.83
CA HIS A 99 15.84 -4.90 -4.08
C HIS A 99 15.48 -4.87 -2.60
N SER A 100 14.26 -4.42 -2.28
CA SER A 100 13.75 -4.38 -0.91
C SER A 100 13.70 -5.78 -0.27
N TYR A 101 13.84 -5.85 1.05
CA TYR A 101 13.90 -7.13 1.77
C TYR A 101 13.39 -6.98 3.21
N LEU A 102 13.09 -8.11 3.84
CA LEU A 102 12.83 -8.20 5.28
C LEU A 102 13.97 -8.93 5.96
N LYS A 103 14.38 -8.45 7.13
CA LYS A 103 15.29 -9.16 8.01
C LYS A 103 14.50 -9.81 9.14
N SER A 104 14.65 -11.12 9.34
CA SER A 104 14.06 -11.76 10.52
C SER A 104 14.81 -11.30 11.78
N LEU A 105 14.06 -11.02 12.85
CA LEU A 105 14.62 -10.62 14.14
C LEU A 105 14.98 -11.84 15.00
N THR A 106 14.38 -12.99 14.69
CA THR A 106 14.56 -14.25 15.44
C THR A 106 15.58 -15.17 14.78
N ALA A 107 15.61 -15.20 13.46
CA ALA A 107 16.63 -15.86 12.65
C ALA A 107 17.43 -14.77 11.95
N ASP A 108 18.76 -14.84 11.92
CA ASP A 108 19.60 -13.88 11.18
C ASP A 108 19.51 -14.14 9.66
N GLU A 109 18.29 -14.24 9.15
CA GLU A 109 17.93 -14.57 7.78
C GLU A 109 17.38 -13.32 7.07
N VAL A 110 17.76 -13.17 5.81
CA VAL A 110 17.31 -12.09 4.92
C VAL A 110 16.33 -12.68 3.91
N LEU A 111 15.12 -12.13 3.89
CA LEU A 111 14.02 -12.53 3.03
C LEU A 111 13.82 -11.47 1.92
N PRO A 112 14.33 -11.72 0.70
CA PRO A 112 14.23 -10.74 -0.39
C PRO A 112 12.79 -10.62 -0.91
N LEU A 113 12.29 -9.39 -1.07
CA LEU A 113 11.02 -9.06 -1.74
C LEU A 113 11.23 -8.79 -3.24
N PHE A 114 12.18 -9.48 -3.86
CA PHE A 114 12.46 -9.39 -5.28
C PHE A 114 12.84 -10.76 -5.84
N SER A 115 12.61 -10.93 -7.14
CA SER A 115 12.91 -12.16 -7.86
C SER A 115 13.41 -11.85 -9.27
N ASP A 116 14.25 -12.73 -9.83
CA ASP A 116 14.74 -12.64 -11.21
C ASP A 116 13.85 -13.39 -12.21
N GLY A 117 12.80 -14.06 -11.72
CA GLY A 117 11.87 -14.83 -12.55
C GLY A 117 12.45 -16.11 -13.14
N ASN A 118 13.67 -16.49 -12.77
CA ASN A 118 14.28 -17.69 -13.30
C ASN A 118 13.61 -18.93 -12.70
N HIS A 119 13.46 -20.00 -13.48
CA HIS A 119 12.64 -21.17 -13.08
C HIS A 119 13.14 -21.89 -11.81
N SER A 120 14.36 -21.59 -11.33
CA SER A 120 14.88 -22.04 -10.02
C SER A 120 14.23 -21.34 -8.82
N VAL A 121 13.56 -20.20 -9.00
CA VAL A 121 12.85 -19.48 -7.92
C VAL A 121 11.57 -20.21 -7.52
N PHE A 122 10.98 -21.04 -8.39
CA PHE A 122 9.88 -21.95 -8.02
C PHE A 122 10.32 -23.08 -7.06
N LEU A 123 11.64 -23.28 -6.84
CA LEU A 123 12.19 -24.23 -5.86
C LEU A 123 12.70 -23.54 -4.58
N ASN A 124 13.04 -22.24 -4.63
CA ASN A 124 13.45 -21.46 -3.46
C ASN A 124 12.29 -20.59 -2.97
N ASN A 125 11.57 -21.09 -1.97
CA ASN A 125 10.44 -20.47 -1.25
C ASN A 125 10.81 -19.14 -0.52
N THR A 126 11.99 -18.55 -0.77
CA THR A 126 12.46 -17.36 -0.05
C THR A 126 11.62 -16.13 -0.38
N PHE A 127 11.23 -15.95 -1.65
CA PHE A 127 10.36 -14.86 -2.06
C PHE A 127 8.94 -15.01 -1.48
N ASP A 128 8.39 -16.22 -1.51
CA ASP A 128 7.11 -16.55 -0.90
C ASP A 128 7.14 -16.36 0.63
N CYS A 129 8.23 -16.75 1.30
CA CYS A 129 8.46 -16.44 2.71
C CYS A 129 8.54 -14.93 2.95
N ALA A 130 9.19 -14.16 2.08
CA ALA A 130 9.26 -12.71 2.18
C ALA A 130 7.88 -12.06 2.06
N MET A 131 7.05 -12.51 1.11
CA MET A 131 5.67 -12.01 0.97
C MET A 131 4.81 -12.36 2.19
N LYS A 132 4.96 -13.58 2.75
CA LYS A 132 4.29 -13.94 4.01
C LYS A 132 4.75 -13.08 5.18
N ALA A 133 6.05 -12.85 5.30
CA ALA A 133 6.62 -11.97 6.31
C ALA A 133 6.15 -10.51 6.13
N PHE A 134 5.93 -10.07 4.90
CA PHE A 134 5.33 -8.77 4.61
C PHE A 134 3.87 -8.69 5.08
N LEU A 135 3.04 -9.69 4.76
CA LEU A 135 1.65 -9.76 5.25
C LEU A 135 1.59 -9.79 6.77
N ASP A 136 2.55 -10.44 7.41
CA ASP A 136 2.69 -10.48 8.86
C ASP A 136 2.96 -9.10 9.48
N CYS A 137 3.83 -8.29 8.85
CA CYS A 137 4.03 -6.89 9.22
C CYS A 137 2.78 -6.04 8.96
N LEU A 138 2.11 -6.25 7.82
CA LEU A 138 0.89 -5.52 7.49
C LEU A 138 -0.21 -5.82 8.50
N GLN A 139 -0.41 -7.07 8.89
CA GLN A 139 -1.37 -7.47 9.91
C GLN A 139 -1.07 -6.82 11.27
N GLN A 140 0.20 -6.81 11.70
CA GLN A 140 0.59 -6.10 12.94
C GLN A 140 0.28 -4.60 12.86
N PHE A 141 0.44 -3.99 11.68
CA PHE A 141 0.08 -2.60 11.47
C PHE A 141 -1.44 -2.40 11.59
N VAL A 142 -2.24 -3.23 10.90
CA VAL A 142 -3.70 -3.18 10.95
C VAL A 142 -4.19 -3.31 12.39
N GLU A 143 -3.72 -4.31 13.14
CA GLU A 143 -4.09 -4.54 14.55
C GLU A 143 -3.76 -3.34 15.47
N GLU A 144 -2.67 -2.63 15.21
CA GLU A 144 -2.34 -1.43 15.98
C GLU A 144 -3.27 -0.27 15.63
N THR A 145 -3.60 -0.12 14.35
CA THR A 145 -4.42 0.98 13.86
C THR A 145 -5.92 0.78 14.06
N GLU A 146 -6.41 -0.46 14.11
CA GLU A 146 -7.81 -0.81 14.42
C GLU A 146 -8.25 -0.38 15.82
N LYS A 147 -7.30 -0.09 16.73
CA LYS A 147 -7.59 0.50 18.04
C LYS A 147 -8.16 1.92 17.96
N ASP A 148 -8.00 2.59 16.82
CA ASP A 148 -8.62 3.88 16.53
C ASP A 148 -10.05 3.68 16.00
N GLU A 149 -11.05 4.26 16.67
CA GLU A 149 -12.46 4.19 16.25
C GLU A 149 -12.71 4.75 14.84
N ARG A 150 -11.81 5.61 14.33
CA ARG A 150 -11.89 6.18 12.98
C ARG A 150 -11.21 5.31 11.92
N TYR A 151 -10.60 4.20 12.30
CA TYR A 151 -9.96 3.29 11.37
C TYR A 151 -10.99 2.68 10.42
N PRO A 152 -10.73 2.66 9.09
CA PRO A 152 -11.66 2.09 8.14
C PRO A 152 -11.78 0.58 8.35
N CYS A 153 -13.00 0.06 8.20
CA CYS A 153 -13.17 -1.39 8.08
C CYS A 153 -12.56 -1.84 6.75
N LEU A 154 -11.50 -2.65 6.82
CA LEU A 154 -10.85 -3.18 5.63
C LEU A 154 -11.71 -4.28 4.99
N PRO A 155 -11.91 -4.26 3.67
CA PRO A 155 -12.70 -5.27 2.97
C PRO A 155 -11.99 -6.63 2.91
N TYR A 156 -10.66 -6.65 2.97
CA TYR A 156 -9.89 -7.89 2.89
C TYR A 156 -9.23 -8.22 4.24
N ARG A 157 -9.34 -9.49 4.65
CA ARG A 157 -8.73 -10.00 5.88
C ARG A 157 -7.41 -10.69 5.58
N ILE A 158 -6.40 -10.39 6.39
CA ILE A 158 -5.07 -10.98 6.25
C ILE A 158 -4.96 -12.19 7.16
N HIS A 159 -4.62 -13.35 6.58
CA HIS A 159 -4.28 -14.57 7.31
C HIS A 159 -2.77 -14.83 7.19
N PRO A 160 -1.92 -14.26 8.07
CA PRO A 160 -0.47 -14.25 7.90
C PRO A 160 0.17 -15.63 7.99
N LEU A 161 -0.38 -16.54 8.81
CA LEU A 161 0.12 -17.92 8.95
C LEU A 161 -0.02 -18.72 7.65
N GLU A 162 -1.16 -18.57 6.99
CA GLU A 162 -1.48 -19.26 5.74
C GLU A 162 -0.86 -18.51 4.54
N GLY A 163 -0.68 -17.19 4.67
CA GLY A 163 -0.23 -16.30 3.60
C GLY A 163 -1.34 -16.02 2.60
N VAL A 164 -2.55 -15.74 3.11
CA VAL A 164 -3.78 -15.64 2.33
C VAL A 164 -4.47 -14.31 2.62
N MET A 165 -5.02 -13.71 1.57
CA MET A 165 -5.96 -12.58 1.64
C MET A 165 -7.37 -13.14 1.42
N GLU A 166 -8.27 -12.90 2.36
CA GLU A 166 -9.69 -13.30 2.28
C GLU A 166 -10.56 -12.08 1.95
N ASP A 167 -11.42 -12.20 0.94
CA ASP A 167 -12.45 -11.19 0.65
C ASP A 167 -13.68 -11.41 1.53
N ILE A 168 -13.89 -10.51 2.50
CA ILE A 168 -15.06 -10.58 3.40
C ILE A 168 -16.33 -10.05 2.72
N GLY A 169 -16.18 -9.22 1.68
CA GLY A 169 -17.26 -8.42 1.12
C GLY A 169 -18.04 -9.11 0.00
N ASP A 170 -17.36 -9.65 -1.01
CA ASP A 170 -18.00 -9.99 -2.29
C ASP A 170 -18.20 -11.50 -2.49
N SER A 171 -17.12 -12.30 -2.34
CA SER A 171 -17.15 -13.73 -2.69
C SER A 171 -16.77 -14.71 -1.58
N GLY A 172 -16.15 -14.25 -0.47
CA GLY A 172 -15.58 -15.16 0.54
C GLY A 172 -14.32 -15.88 0.03
N ASP A 173 -13.74 -15.43 -1.10
CA ASP A 173 -12.61 -16.10 -1.73
C ASP A 173 -11.32 -15.86 -0.95
N CYS A 174 -10.60 -16.95 -0.71
CA CYS A 174 -9.27 -16.96 -0.09
C CYS A 174 -8.19 -17.04 -1.17
N CYS A 175 -7.46 -15.96 -1.39
CA CYS A 175 -6.41 -15.87 -2.40
C CYS A 175 -5.01 -15.92 -1.75
N PRO A 176 -4.19 -16.95 -2.04
CA PRO A 176 -2.85 -17.04 -1.48
C PRO A 176 -1.86 -16.11 -2.18
N ILE A 177 -0.97 -15.46 -1.42
CA ILE A 177 0.06 -14.53 -1.94
C ILE A 177 1.31 -15.24 -2.47
N ARG A 178 1.39 -16.56 -2.34
CA ARG A 178 2.56 -17.36 -2.78
C ARG A 178 2.58 -17.55 -4.29
N THR A 179 3.75 -17.64 -4.89
CA THR A 179 3.94 -17.97 -6.30
C THR A 179 4.04 -19.48 -6.53
N HIS A 180 4.59 -20.23 -5.58
CA HIS A 180 4.71 -21.68 -5.69
C HIS A 180 3.34 -22.37 -5.55
N LEU A 181 3.06 -23.37 -6.41
CA LEU A 181 1.79 -24.13 -6.44
C LEU A 181 0.55 -23.21 -6.38
N ASN A 182 0.59 -22.13 -7.15
CA ASN A 182 -0.46 -21.13 -7.28
C ASN A 182 -0.62 -20.72 -8.74
N THR A 183 -1.76 -20.14 -9.10
CA THR A 183 -1.97 -19.54 -10.42
C THR A 183 -1.52 -18.07 -10.42
N GLU A 184 -1.08 -17.59 -11.58
CA GLU A 184 -0.71 -16.17 -11.76
C GLU A 184 -1.91 -15.25 -11.48
N GLU A 185 -3.12 -15.71 -11.81
CA GLU A 185 -4.38 -15.02 -11.56
C GLU A 185 -4.71 -14.88 -10.07
N GLU A 186 -4.63 -15.97 -9.30
CA GLU A 186 -4.89 -15.94 -7.85
C GLU A 186 -3.84 -15.14 -7.10
N TRP A 187 -2.58 -15.28 -7.50
CA TRP A 187 -1.48 -14.49 -6.95
C TRP A 187 -1.71 -12.98 -7.19
N SER A 188 -2.00 -12.60 -8.43
CA SER A 188 -2.28 -11.20 -8.78
C SER A 188 -3.52 -10.66 -8.08
N ARG A 189 -4.53 -11.50 -7.86
CA ARG A 189 -5.74 -11.13 -7.10
C ARG A 189 -5.41 -10.85 -5.63
N ALA A 190 -4.62 -11.70 -4.98
CA ALA A 190 -4.16 -11.48 -3.61
C ALA A 190 -3.39 -10.16 -3.48
N LEU A 191 -2.50 -9.87 -4.43
CA LEU A 191 -1.72 -8.63 -4.47
C LEU A 191 -2.61 -7.39 -4.66
N LYS A 192 -3.64 -7.51 -5.49
CA LYS A 192 -4.63 -6.45 -5.70
C LYS A 192 -5.43 -6.17 -4.42
N PHE A 193 -5.87 -7.21 -3.71
CA PHE A 193 -6.54 -7.06 -2.42
C PHE A 193 -5.66 -6.36 -1.39
N MET A 194 -4.39 -6.77 -1.28
CA MET A 194 -3.42 -6.12 -0.41
C MET A 194 -3.22 -4.62 -0.75
N LEU A 195 -3.11 -4.27 -2.03
CA LEU A 195 -2.99 -2.88 -2.46
C LEU A 195 -4.26 -2.07 -2.18
N ALA A 196 -5.44 -2.67 -2.32
CA ALA A 196 -6.70 -2.01 -2.02
C ALA A 196 -6.83 -1.67 -0.53
N ASP A 197 -6.43 -2.59 0.37
CA ASP A 197 -6.36 -2.29 1.81
C ASP A 197 -5.34 -1.19 2.10
N LEU A 198 -4.14 -1.27 1.52
CA LEU A 198 -3.11 -0.24 1.68
C LEU A 198 -3.59 1.14 1.23
N LYS A 199 -4.41 1.22 0.18
CA LYS A 199 -5.01 2.47 -0.29
C LYS A 199 -5.97 3.07 0.75
N LEU A 200 -6.79 2.25 1.40
CA LEU A 200 -7.67 2.70 2.48
C LEU A 200 -6.88 3.13 3.71
N ILE A 201 -5.83 2.37 4.06
CA ILE A 201 -4.91 2.72 5.14
C ILE A 201 -4.23 4.07 4.88
N VAL A 202 -3.76 4.31 3.64
CA VAL A 202 -3.16 5.59 3.26
C VAL A 202 -4.17 6.72 3.41
N ALA A 203 -5.39 6.56 2.89
CA ALA A 203 -6.43 7.59 3.03
C ALA A 203 -6.77 7.90 4.50
N TRP A 204 -6.79 6.88 5.36
CA TRP A 204 -6.96 7.07 6.80
C TRP A 204 -5.76 7.77 7.45
N ALA A 205 -4.53 7.34 7.14
CA ALA A 205 -3.30 7.93 7.67
C ALA A 205 -3.18 9.41 7.25
N SER A 206 -3.52 9.71 5.99
CA SER A 206 -3.68 11.05 5.44
C SER A 206 -4.65 11.90 6.27
N SER A 207 -5.82 11.36 6.65
CA SER A 207 -6.80 12.10 7.44
C SER A 207 -6.43 12.24 8.92
N ARG A 208 -5.58 11.36 9.46
CA ARG A 208 -5.22 11.34 10.88
C ARG A 208 -4.01 12.21 11.20
N TYR A 209 -3.03 12.22 10.30
CA TYR A 209 -1.72 12.82 10.57
C TYR A 209 -1.35 13.99 9.65
N CYS A 210 -2.21 14.36 8.68
CA CYS A 210 -2.10 15.57 7.88
C CYS A 210 -3.33 16.46 8.11
#